data_AF-A0A3N7HJJ8-F1
#
_entry.id   AF-A0A3N7HJJ8-F1
#
_cell.length_a   1.000
_cell.length_b   1.000
_cell.length_c   1.000
_cell.angle_alpha   90.00
_cell.angle_beta   90.00
_cell.angle_gamma   90.00
#
_symmetry.space_group_name_H-M   'P 1'
#
loop_
_entity.id
_entity.type
_entity.pdbx_description
1 polymer ?
#
loop_
_entity_poly.entity_id
_entity_poly.type
_entity_poly.pdbx_seq_one_letter_code
_entity_poly.pdbx_strand_id
1 'polypeptide(L)'
;MSAPRTDLEKQKRRHLIPIIGIIAVVLVVIAAFLWWFDDETSNPEIPGQVPGPVDEITEPAPAGTGTETGTAPPETAPPPAEPAE
;
A
#
# COMPACT_ATOMS: atom_id res chain seq x y z
N MET A 1 30.92 -4.54 52.88
CA MET A 1 30.42 -3.16 52.89
C MET A 1 28.90 -3.20 52.79
N SER A 2 28.18 -2.61 53.74
CA SER A 2 26.72 -2.56 53.74
C SER A 2 26.25 -1.62 52.63
N ALA A 3 25.24 -2.04 51.85
CA ALA A 3 24.73 -1.24 50.75
C ALA A 3 24.19 0.13 51.24
N PRO A 4 24.37 1.21 50.45
CA PRO A 4 23.79 2.51 50.77
C PRO A 4 22.28 2.39 50.95
N ARG A 5 21.75 2.86 52.10
CA ARG A 5 20.30 2.91 52.32
C ARG A 5 19.72 4.09 51.54
N THR A 6 19.37 3.85 50.29
CA THR A 6 18.67 4.83 49.45
C THR A 6 17.21 4.90 49.85
N ASP A 7 16.76 6.09 50.26
CA ASP A 7 15.35 6.40 50.46
C ASP A 7 14.62 6.36 49.10
N LEU A 8 13.88 5.28 48.88
CA LEU A 8 13.12 5.05 47.64
C LEU A 8 11.95 6.02 47.50
N GLU A 9 11.36 6.49 48.60
CA GLU A 9 10.23 7.42 48.55
C GLU A 9 10.69 8.80 48.06
N LYS A 10 11.88 9.23 48.51
CA LYS A 10 12.51 10.47 48.08
C LYS A 10 12.93 10.44 46.61
N GLN A 11 13.44 9.31 46.12
CA GLN A 11 13.70 9.13 44.68
C GLN A 11 12.42 9.15 43.86
N LYS A 12 11.40 8.40 44.29
CA LYS A 12 10.11 8.32 43.59
C LYS A 12 9.48 9.71 43.39
N ARG A 13 9.45 10.54 44.44
CA ARG A 13 8.87 11.90 44.34
C ARG A 13 9.63 12.81 43.38
N ARG A 14 10.95 12.66 43.28
CA ARG A 14 11.79 13.53 42.45
C ARG A 14 11.77 13.14 40.97
N HIS A 15 11.56 11.85 40.68
CA HIS A 15 11.51 11.34 39.30
C HIS A 15 10.10 11.19 38.74
N LEU A 16 9.07 11.14 39.58
CA LEU A 16 7.68 11.05 39.12
C LEU A 16 7.28 12.21 38.20
N ILE A 17 7.61 13.45 38.56
CA ILE A 17 7.25 14.63 37.76
C ILE A 17 7.91 14.59 36.37
N PRO A 18 9.25 14.38 36.25
CA PRO A 18 9.89 14.18 34.95
C PRO A 18 9.30 13.03 34.13
N ILE A 19 9.04 11.88 34.76
CA ILE A 19 8.50 10.70 34.07
C ILE A 19 7.11 11.00 33.49
N ILE A 20 6.22 11.61 34.28
CA ILE A 20 4.89 12.01 33.82
C ILE A 20 4.99 13.01 32.65
N GLY A 21 5.92 13.96 32.73
CA GLY A 21 6.18 14.91 31.64
C GLY A 21 6.61 14.23 30.35
N ILE A 22 7.54 13.27 30.42
CA ILE A 22 7.99 12.50 29.25
C ILE A 22 6.84 11.68 28.68
N ILE A 23 6.05 11.01 29.52
CA ILE A 23 4.88 10.24 29.08
C ILE A 23 3.89 11.14 28.35
N ALA A 24 3.60 12.33 28.88
CA ALA A 24 2.70 13.27 28.23
C ALA A 24 3.19 13.69 26.85
N VAL A 25 4.48 14.00 26.70
CA VAL A 25 5.08 14.36 25.40
C VAL A 25 5.00 13.19 24.42
N VAL A 26 5.34 11.97 24.86
CA VAL A 26 5.25 10.77 24.02
C VAL A 26 3.83 10.54 23.52
N LEU A 27 2.82 10.70 24.39
CA LEU A 27 1.41 10.56 24.00
C LEU A 27 0.99 11.61 22.95
N VAL A 28 1.45 12.85 23.08
CA VAL A 28 1.18 13.91 22.09
C VAL A 28 1.81 13.57 20.75
N VAL A 29 3.05 13.09 20.74
CA VAL A 29 3.74 12.68 19.50
C VAL A 29 3.03 11.51 18.83
N ILE A 30 2.61 10.50 19.60
CA ILE A 30 1.84 9.37 19.06
C ILE A 30 0.52 9.85 18.48
N ALA A 31 -0.22 10.72 19.17
CA ALA A 31 -1.49 11.25 18.66
C ALA A 31 -1.30 12.05 17.37
N ALA A 32 -0.28 12.92 17.30
CA ALA A 32 0.04 13.67 16.10
C ALA A 32 0.46 12.75 14.94
N PHE A 33 1.24 11.72 15.23
CA PHE A 33 1.63 10.72 14.24
C PHE A 33 0.42 9.96 13.69
N LEU A 34 -0.48 9.50 14.55
CA LEU A 34 -1.69 8.80 14.12
C LEU A 34 -2.63 9.69 13.30
N TRP A 35 -2.78 10.95 13.70
CA TRP A 35 -3.55 11.94 12.94
C TRP A 35 -2.96 12.19 11.55
N TRP A 36 -1.63 12.37 11.47
CA TRP A 36 -0.94 12.55 10.20
C TRP A 36 -0.98 11.29 9.32
N PHE A 37 -0.82 10.11 9.93
CA PHE A 37 -0.85 8.83 9.21
C PHE A 37 -2.22 8.54 8.60
N ASP A 38 -3.30 8.86 9.31
CA ASP A 38 -4.68 8.73 8.82
C ASP A 38 -4.94 9.63 7.60
N ASP A 39 -4.46 10.88 7.63
CA ASP A 39 -4.55 11.83 6.52
C ASP A 39 -3.86 11.31 5.25
N GLU A 40 -2.61 10.82 5.39
CA GLU A 40 -1.82 10.30 4.26
C GLU A 40 -2.43 9.01 3.66
N THR A 41 -3.03 8.16 4.49
CA THR A 41 -3.52 6.83 4.04
C THR A 41 -4.97 6.82 3.62
N SER A 42 -5.79 7.77 4.07
CA SER A 42 -7.22 7.83 3.74
C SER A 42 -7.51 8.43 2.37
N ASN A 43 -6.59 9.21 1.80
CA ASN A 43 -6.75 9.78 0.46
C ASN A 43 -5.53 9.49 -0.44
N PRO A 44 -5.31 8.21 -0.81
CA PRO A 44 -4.20 7.88 -1.69
C PRO A 44 -4.49 8.40 -3.10
N GLU A 45 -3.72 9.39 -3.55
CA GLU A 45 -3.62 9.70 -4.98
C GLU A 45 -2.95 8.51 -5.67
N ILE A 46 -3.73 7.59 -6.23
CA ILE A 46 -3.18 6.48 -7.01
C ILE A 46 -2.78 7.03 -8.38
N PRO A 47 -1.48 7.08 -8.72
CA PRO A 47 -1.04 7.60 -10.01
C PRO A 47 -1.60 6.71 -11.11
N GLY A 48 -2.48 7.26 -11.95
CA GLY A 48 -3.14 6.54 -13.05
C GLY A 48 -4.57 6.05 -12.77
N GLN A 49 -5.16 6.32 -11.60
CA GLN A 49 -6.61 6.17 -11.45
C GLN A 49 -7.34 7.33 -12.11
N VAL A 50 -8.04 7.04 -13.21
CA VAL A 50 -8.98 7.96 -13.86
C VAL A 50 -10.33 7.77 -13.18
N PRO A 51 -10.92 8.80 -12.55
CA PRO A 51 -12.30 8.73 -12.05
C PRO A 51 -13.26 8.65 -13.23
N GLY A 52 -13.76 7.44 -13.49
CA GLY A 52 -14.71 7.17 -14.56
C GLY A 52 -15.11 5.70 -14.56
N PRO A 53 -16.26 5.34 -15.14
CA PRO A 53 -16.70 3.95 -15.22
C PRO A 53 -15.61 3.14 -15.96
N VAL A 54 -14.90 2.29 -15.22
CA VAL A 54 -14.13 1.21 -15.83
C VAL A 54 -15.19 0.30 -16.42
N ASP A 55 -15.20 0.18 -17.74
CA ASP A 55 -16.20 -0.49 -18.55
C ASP A 55 -16.86 -1.65 -17.80
N GLU A 56 -18.18 -1.52 -17.68
CA GLU A 56 -19.11 -2.60 -17.43
C GLU A 56 -18.59 -3.86 -18.14
N ILE A 57 -18.10 -4.82 -17.36
CA ILE A 57 -17.74 -6.14 -17.87
C ILE A 57 -19.02 -6.67 -18.50
N THR A 58 -19.10 -6.61 -19.83
CA THR A 58 -20.12 -7.34 -20.58
C THR A 58 -19.95 -8.79 -20.16
N GLU A 59 -20.92 -9.28 -19.39
CA GLU A 59 -21.05 -10.67 -19.02
C GLU A 59 -20.91 -11.50 -20.31
N PRO A 60 -19.93 -12.41 -20.42
CA PRO A 60 -19.81 -13.22 -21.63
C PRO A 60 -21.11 -14.00 -21.79
N ALA A 61 -21.77 -13.78 -22.93
CA ALA A 61 -23.04 -14.42 -23.28
C ALA A 61 -22.95 -15.94 -23.02
N PRO A 62 -24.01 -16.56 -22.45
CA PRO A 62 -23.98 -17.98 -22.14
C PRO A 62 -23.72 -18.78 -23.42
N ALA A 63 -22.73 -19.69 -23.32
CA ALA A 63 -22.27 -20.54 -24.40
C ALA A 63 -23.44 -21.25 -25.10
N GLY A 64 -23.74 -20.80 -26.32
CA GLY A 64 -24.60 -21.48 -27.28
C GLY A 64 -23.75 -22.20 -28.31
N THR A 65 -23.80 -23.53 -28.25
CA THR A 65 -23.36 -24.58 -29.17
C THR A 65 -22.97 -24.14 -30.60
N GLY A 66 -21.72 -24.44 -31.01
CA GLY A 66 -21.26 -24.28 -32.40
C GLY A 66 -19.95 -25.01 -32.67
N THR A 67 -20.07 -26.15 -33.37
CA THR A 67 -19.08 -27.10 -33.88
C THR A 67 -17.76 -26.53 -34.44
N GLU A 68 -16.67 -27.20 -34.05
CA GLU A 68 -15.39 -27.45 -34.74
C GLU A 68 -15.07 -26.68 -36.04
N THR A 69 -13.91 -26.00 -36.09
CA THR A 69 -12.81 -26.27 -37.07
C THR A 69 -11.62 -25.39 -36.70
N GLY A 70 -10.50 -26.02 -36.35
CA GLY A 70 -9.23 -25.35 -36.10
C GLY A 70 -8.54 -24.89 -37.39
N THR A 71 -7.81 -23.79 -37.33
CA THR A 71 -6.72 -23.45 -38.26
C THR A 71 -5.65 -22.67 -37.49
N ALA A 72 -4.41 -23.13 -37.63
CA ALA A 72 -3.21 -22.74 -36.90
C ALA A 72 -2.64 -21.36 -37.33
N PRO A 73 -1.65 -20.79 -36.60
CA PRO A 73 -1.16 -19.41 -36.71
C PRO A 73 -0.44 -19.08 -38.05
N PRO A 74 -0.39 -17.80 -38.47
CA PRO A 74 0.30 -17.41 -39.70
C PRO A 74 1.83 -17.44 -39.52
N GLU A 75 2.50 -18.24 -40.36
CA GLU A 75 3.96 -18.31 -40.49
C GLU A 75 4.45 -17.32 -41.56
N THR A 76 5.53 -16.62 -41.24
CA THR A 76 6.24 -15.55 -41.96
C THR A 76 6.55 -15.85 -43.43
N ALA A 77 6.20 -14.93 -44.35
CA ALA A 77 6.64 -14.97 -45.76
C ALA A 77 7.90 -14.10 -46.00
N PRO A 78 8.90 -14.55 -46.79
CA PRO A 78 10.05 -13.74 -47.21
C PRO A 78 9.68 -12.79 -48.39
N PRO A 79 10.46 -11.71 -48.63
CA PRO A 79 10.10 -10.65 -49.57
C PRO A 79 10.24 -11.08 -51.05
N PRO A 80 9.49 -10.44 -51.97
CA PRO A 80 9.52 -10.76 -53.40
C PRO A 80 10.79 -10.23 -54.09
N ALA A 81 11.34 -11.03 -55.02
CA ALA A 81 12.42 -10.64 -55.92
C ALA A 81 11.90 -9.71 -57.04
N GLU A 82 12.63 -8.63 -57.31
CA GLU A 82 12.42 -7.70 -58.44
C GLU A 82 12.62 -8.38 -59.81
N PRO A 83 11.93 -7.92 -60.87
CA PRO A 83 12.18 -8.37 -62.23
C PRO A 83 13.33 -7.57 -62.86
N ALA A 84 14.30 -8.26 -63.45
CA ALA A 84 15.28 -7.66 -64.37
C ALA A 84 14.98 -8.13 -65.81
N GLU A 85 15.14 -7.19 -66.74
CA GLU A 85 14.73 -7.17 -68.16
C GLU A 85 15.10 -8.37 -69.03
#